data_AF-A0A662SKW9-F1
#
_entry.id   AF-A0A662SKW9-F1
#
_cell.length_a   1.000
_cell.length_b   1.000
_cell.length_c   1.000
_cell.angle_alpha   90.00
_cell.angle_beta   90.00
_cell.angle_gamma   90.00
#
_symmetry.space_group_name_H-M   'P 1'
#
loop_
_entity.id
_entity.type
_entity.pdbx_description
1 polymer ?
#
loop_
_entity_poly.entity_id
_entity_poly.type
_entity_poly.pdbx_seq_one_letter_code
_entity_poly.pdbx_strand_id
1 'polypeptide(L)'
;MAPYADRLAEALSDEDEVTRQWAAEALTNLAVLSGTRPGVGELLSHPDREVRRRVAETLGHLPRSASLPALALAAAESPPAARKRALSLLREMGCDTSPESLGSLCEARGIVLLESGDFQLARRYLEAARDYYLEAGDSESAERVSSLLGEAPGG
;
A
#
# COMPACT_ATOMS: atom_id res chain seq x y z
N MET A 1 -12.63 3.24 -12.04
CA MET A 1 -11.21 3.01 -12.33
C MET A 1 -10.75 4.06 -13.32
N ALA A 2 -9.57 4.66 -13.13
CA ALA A 2 -9.04 5.60 -14.10
C ALA A 2 -8.60 4.81 -15.35
N PRO A 3 -9.11 5.09 -16.56
CA PRO A 3 -8.87 4.28 -17.77
C PRO A 3 -7.40 4.18 -18.19
N TYR A 4 -6.55 5.03 -17.61
CA TYR A 4 -5.10 5.00 -17.80
C TYR A 4 -4.42 3.87 -17.03
N ALA A 5 -4.96 3.46 -15.87
CA ALA A 5 -4.37 2.40 -15.05
C ALA A 5 -4.49 1.03 -15.73
N ASP A 6 -5.61 0.76 -16.39
CA ASP A 6 -5.84 -0.49 -17.12
C ASP A 6 -4.85 -0.65 -18.28
N ARG A 7 -4.63 0.42 -19.05
CA ARG A 7 -3.64 0.43 -20.15
C ARG A 7 -2.21 0.25 -19.65
N LEU A 8 -1.87 0.86 -18.52
CA LEU A 8 -0.56 0.66 -17.90
C LEU A 8 -0.40 -0.78 -17.40
N ALA A 9 -1.48 -1.39 -16.88
CA ALA A 9 -1.45 -2.78 -16.44
C ALA A 9 -1.23 -3.74 -17.61
N GLU A 10 -1.84 -3.48 -18.77
CA GLU A 10 -1.57 -4.22 -20.01
C GLU A 10 -0.10 -4.12 -20.42
N ALA A 11 0.50 -2.93 -20.32
CA ALA A 11 1.90 -2.68 -20.66
C ALA A 11 2.92 -3.39 -19.74
N LEU A 12 2.50 -3.98 -18.62
CA LEU A 12 3.35 -4.86 -17.81
C LEU A 12 3.70 -6.18 -18.51
N SER A 13 3.00 -6.52 -19.59
CA SER A 13 3.25 -7.71 -20.41
C SER A 13 3.83 -7.37 -21.79
N ASP A 14 4.27 -6.13 -22.01
CA ASP A 14 4.88 -5.71 -23.28
C ASP A 14 6.15 -6.53 -23.57
N GLU A 15 6.45 -6.77 -24.84
CA GLU A 15 7.68 -7.49 -25.25
C GLU A 15 8.93 -6.67 -24.92
N ASP A 16 8.84 -5.35 -25.03
CA ASP A 16 9.91 -4.42 -24.72
C ASP A 16 10.09 -4.24 -23.21
N GLU A 17 11.30 -4.53 -22.72
CA GLU A 17 11.61 -4.45 -21.29
C GLU A 17 11.49 -3.02 -20.75
N VAL A 18 11.88 -2.01 -21.52
CA VAL A 18 11.81 -0.60 -21.10
C VAL A 18 10.36 -0.19 -20.88
N THR A 19 9.47 -0.61 -21.76
CA THR A 19 8.02 -0.39 -21.66
C THR A 19 7.45 -1.04 -20.41
N ARG A 20 7.81 -2.30 -20.11
CA ARG A 20 7.41 -2.97 -18.86
C ARG A 20 7.91 -2.23 -17.62
N GLN A 21 9.15 -1.75 -17.64
CA GLN A 21 9.72 -1.01 -16.52
C GLN A 21 9.00 0.32 -16.27
N TRP A 22 8.72 1.11 -17.32
CA TRP A 22 7.98 2.36 -17.17
C TRP A 22 6.53 2.14 -16.72
N ALA A 23 5.88 1.10 -17.22
CA ALA A 23 4.56 0.70 -16.76
C ALA A 23 4.57 0.36 -15.26
N ALA A 24 5.55 -0.44 -14.82
CA ALA A 24 5.72 -0.81 -13.42
C ALA A 24 5.96 0.41 -12.51
N GLU A 25 6.82 1.34 -12.93
CA GLU A 25 7.09 2.58 -12.22
C GLU A 25 5.84 3.46 -12.12
N ALA A 26 5.16 3.70 -13.24
CA ALA A 26 3.95 4.52 -13.28
C ALA A 26 2.84 3.95 -12.40
N LEU A 27 2.57 2.63 -12.49
CA LEU A 27 1.59 1.96 -11.66
C LEU A 27 1.95 1.98 -10.18
N THR A 28 3.23 1.83 -9.84
CA THR A 28 3.68 1.91 -8.45
C THR A 28 3.40 3.29 -7.86
N ASN A 29 3.70 4.36 -8.61
CA ASN A 29 3.39 5.73 -8.20
C ASN A 29 1.88 5.93 -8.00
N LEU A 30 1.06 5.49 -8.96
CA LEU A 30 -0.39 5.61 -8.89
C LEU A 30 -0.98 4.81 -7.71
N ALA A 31 -0.48 3.59 -7.47
CA ALA A 31 -0.93 2.74 -6.38
C ALA A 31 -0.59 3.36 -5.01
N VAL A 32 0.60 3.94 -4.86
CA VAL A 32 1.03 4.58 -3.60
C VAL A 32 0.26 5.89 -3.34
N LEU A 33 0.10 6.72 -4.36
CA LEU A 33 -0.46 8.07 -4.20
C LEU A 33 -1.98 8.09 -4.18
N SER A 34 -2.64 7.21 -4.94
CA SER A 34 -4.08 7.25 -5.16
C SER A 34 -4.77 5.89 -4.97
N GLY A 35 -4.05 4.87 -4.49
CA GLY A 35 -4.64 3.57 -4.18
C GLY A 35 -5.23 2.83 -5.39
N THR A 36 -4.76 3.16 -6.60
CA THR A 36 -5.25 2.56 -7.85
C THR A 36 -4.97 1.06 -7.91
N ARG A 37 -5.72 0.37 -8.78
CA ARG A 37 -5.41 -1.02 -9.16
C ARG A 37 -4.63 -1.05 -10.49
N PRO A 38 -3.67 -1.98 -10.66
CA PRO A 38 -3.21 -2.95 -9.67
C PRO A 38 -2.53 -2.31 -8.45
N GLY A 39 -2.76 -2.89 -7.27
CA GLY A 39 -2.24 -2.37 -6.01
C GLY A 39 -0.77 -2.72 -5.77
N VAL A 40 -0.13 -2.10 -4.76
CA VAL A 40 1.29 -2.35 -4.42
C VAL A 40 1.57 -3.83 -4.17
N GLY A 41 0.67 -4.55 -3.50
CA GLY A 41 0.82 -5.99 -3.25
C GLY A 41 0.81 -6.85 -4.52
N GLU A 42 -0.08 -6.52 -5.46
CA GLU A 42 -0.18 -7.18 -6.77
C GLU A 42 1.09 -6.92 -7.60
N LEU A 43 1.56 -5.67 -7.61
CA LEU A 43 2.80 -5.28 -8.30
C LEU A 43 4.04 -5.98 -7.71
N LEU A 44 4.13 -6.09 -6.38
CA LEU A 44 5.23 -6.81 -5.71
C LEU A 44 5.19 -8.33 -5.94
N SER A 45 4.04 -8.90 -6.32
CA SER A 45 3.88 -10.32 -6.64
C SER A 45 3.77 -10.62 -8.12
N HIS A 46 3.97 -9.62 -8.98
CA HIS A 46 3.92 -9.78 -10.43
C HIS A 46 4.80 -10.94 -10.91
N PRO A 47 4.38 -11.77 -11.89
CA PRO A 47 5.15 -12.93 -12.34
C PRO A 47 6.52 -12.57 -12.91
N ASP A 48 6.62 -11.46 -13.65
CA ASP A 48 7.91 -10.97 -14.18
C ASP A 48 8.81 -10.44 -13.05
N ARG A 49 10.03 -10.98 -12.97
CA ARG A 49 11.05 -10.56 -12.01
C ARG A 49 11.47 -9.11 -12.19
N GLU A 50 11.54 -8.64 -13.43
CA GLU A 50 12.02 -7.31 -13.77
C GLU A 50 11.01 -6.25 -13.34
N VAL A 51 9.71 -6.52 -13.57
CA VAL A 51 8.62 -5.71 -13.02
C VAL A 51 8.72 -5.63 -11.49
N ARG A 52 8.86 -6.77 -10.79
CA ARG A 52 8.99 -6.76 -9.32
C ARG A 52 10.21 -5.96 -8.83
N ARG A 53 11.34 -6.06 -9.53
CA ARG A 53 12.57 -5.31 -9.21
C ARG A 53 12.30 -3.81 -9.34
N ARG A 54 11.70 -3.40 -10.47
CA ARG A 54 11.37 -2.00 -10.72
C ARG A 54 10.40 -1.44 -9.68
N VAL A 55 9.35 -2.20 -9.32
CA VAL A 55 8.40 -1.80 -8.25
C VAL A 55 9.13 -1.55 -6.93
N ALA A 56 10.03 -2.46 -6.52
CA ALA A 56 10.79 -2.29 -5.28
C ALA A 56 11.71 -1.06 -5.32
N GLU A 57 12.38 -0.82 -6.45
CA GLU A 57 13.22 0.37 -6.65
C GLU A 57 12.41 1.66 -6.58
N THR A 58 11.27 1.71 -7.29
CA THR A 58 10.38 2.87 -7.26
C THR A 58 9.89 3.15 -5.83
N LEU A 59 9.50 2.13 -5.07
CA LEU A 59 9.11 2.29 -3.66
C LEU A 59 10.24 2.82 -2.77
N GLY A 60 11.48 2.39 -3.03
CA GLY A 60 12.68 2.87 -2.32
C GLY A 60 13.06 4.31 -2.66
N HIS A 61 12.69 4.79 -3.84
CA HIS A 61 12.91 6.17 -4.27
C HIS A 61 11.79 7.14 -3.87
N LEU A 62 10.61 6.63 -3.54
CA LEU A 62 9.49 7.44 -3.06
C LEU A 62 9.73 7.97 -1.64
N PRO A 63 9.12 9.13 -1.27
CA PRO A 63 9.17 9.63 0.09
C PRO A 63 8.63 8.59 1.08
N ARG A 64 9.35 8.39 2.18
CA ARG A 64 8.98 7.41 3.23
C ARG A 64 7.56 7.61 3.79
N SER A 65 7.10 8.84 3.87
CA SER A 65 5.73 9.18 4.31
C SER A 65 4.63 8.64 3.38
N ALA A 66 4.98 8.27 2.14
CA ALA A 66 4.07 7.63 1.19
C ALA A 66 4.37 6.13 1.04
N SER A 67 5.64 5.73 0.93
CA SER A 67 6.02 4.34 0.66
C SER A 67 5.82 3.39 1.85
N LEU A 68 6.12 3.81 3.08
CA LEU A 68 6.00 2.95 4.26
C LEU A 68 4.52 2.59 4.54
N PRO A 69 3.56 3.54 4.60
CA PRO A 69 2.16 3.18 4.76
C PRO A 69 1.65 2.31 3.62
N ALA A 70 2.01 2.60 2.37
CA ALA A 70 1.54 1.81 1.23
C ALA A 70 2.02 0.35 1.28
N LEU A 71 3.24 0.12 1.77
CA LEU A 71 3.75 -1.23 2.03
C LEU A 71 3.07 -1.90 3.23
N ALA A 72 2.77 -1.16 4.30
CA ALA A 72 2.02 -1.68 5.44
C ALA A 72 0.60 -2.10 5.03
N LEU A 73 -0.09 -1.28 4.24
CA LEU A 73 -1.38 -1.62 3.65
C LEU A 73 -1.27 -2.83 2.72
N ALA A 74 -0.26 -2.86 1.84
CA ALA A 74 -0.03 -4.00 0.97
C ALA A 74 0.19 -5.28 1.78
N ALA A 75 0.93 -5.23 2.89
CA ALA A 75 1.15 -6.39 3.74
C ALA A 75 -0.15 -6.90 4.41
N ALA A 76 -1.10 -6.01 4.72
CA ALA A 76 -2.39 -6.37 5.31
C ALA A 76 -3.33 -7.03 4.28
N GLU A 77 -3.42 -6.46 3.07
CA GLU A 77 -4.39 -6.87 2.05
C GLU A 77 -3.91 -8.04 1.16
N SER A 78 -2.63 -8.39 1.22
CA SER A 78 -2.01 -9.31 0.26
C SER A 78 -1.94 -10.78 0.72
N PRO A 79 -1.92 -11.74 -0.23
CA PRO A 79 -1.62 -13.13 0.07
C PRO A 79 -0.20 -13.31 0.66
N PRO A 80 0.09 -14.45 1.32
CA PRO A 80 1.33 -14.64 2.09
C PRO A 80 2.64 -14.32 1.34
N ALA A 81 2.71 -14.62 0.04
CA ALA A 81 3.89 -14.35 -0.78
C ALA A 81 4.15 -12.84 -0.97
N ALA A 82 3.09 -12.07 -1.27
CA ALA A 82 3.17 -10.62 -1.41
C ALA A 82 3.33 -9.93 -0.05
N ARG A 83 2.63 -10.40 1.01
CA ARG A 83 2.83 -9.94 2.38
C ARG A 83 4.29 -10.07 2.80
N LYS A 84 4.91 -11.23 2.59
CA LYS A 84 6.33 -11.45 2.94
C LYS A 84 7.26 -10.49 2.21
N ARG A 85 7.00 -10.19 0.93
CA ARG A 85 7.80 -9.23 0.15
C ARG A 85 7.65 -7.80 0.67
N ALA A 86 6.42 -7.36 0.92
CA ALA A 86 6.16 -6.04 1.49
C ALA A 86 6.87 -5.84 2.83
N LEU A 87 6.76 -6.83 3.74
CA LEU A 87 7.47 -6.82 5.03
C LEU A 87 9.00 -6.87 4.87
N SER A 88 9.53 -7.57 3.86
CA SER A 88 10.98 -7.56 3.58
C SER A 88 11.46 -6.18 3.14
N LEU A 89 10.75 -5.51 2.23
CA LEU A 89 11.09 -4.16 1.80
C LEU A 89 11.04 -3.16 2.97
N LEU A 90 10.02 -3.27 3.84
CA LEU A 90 9.93 -2.44 5.05
C LEU A 90 11.17 -2.64 5.95
N ARG A 91 11.60 -3.89 6.18
CA ARG A 91 12.80 -4.22 6.95
C ARG A 91 14.09 -3.73 6.28
N GLU A 92 14.20 -3.85 4.96
CA GLU A 92 15.33 -3.33 4.17
C GLU A 92 15.42 -1.79 4.26
N MET A 93 14.27 -1.12 4.40
CA MET A 93 14.20 0.30 4.69
C MET A 93 14.36 0.61 6.19
N GLY A 94 14.69 -0.36 7.04
CA GLY A 94 14.89 -0.13 8.48
C GLY A 94 13.62 0.28 9.23
N CYS A 95 12.45 -0.10 8.72
CA CYS A 95 11.18 0.10 9.40
C CYS A 95 10.88 -1.10 10.29
N ASP A 96 10.38 -0.85 11.50
CA ASP A 96 9.84 -1.89 12.36
C ASP A 96 8.57 -2.48 11.73
N THR A 97 8.49 -3.80 11.74
CA THR A 97 7.38 -4.57 11.17
C THR A 97 6.53 -5.27 12.23
N SER A 98 6.66 -4.85 13.50
CA SER A 98 5.69 -5.18 14.54
C SER A 98 4.28 -4.75 14.12
N PRO A 99 3.22 -5.52 14.46
CA PRO A 99 1.85 -5.13 14.13
C PRO A 99 1.51 -3.71 14.61
N GLU A 100 1.97 -3.30 15.79
CA GLU A 100 1.78 -1.95 16.33
C GLU A 100 2.38 -0.88 15.41
N SER A 101 3.62 -1.08 14.94
CA SER A 101 4.28 -0.13 14.04
C SER A 101 3.60 -0.05 12.68
N LEU A 102 3.16 -1.18 12.13
CA LEU A 102 2.41 -1.23 10.87
C LEU A 102 1.03 -0.56 11.02
N GLY A 103 0.37 -0.79 12.16
CA GLY A 103 -0.87 -0.13 12.54
C GLY A 103 -0.73 1.38 12.57
N SER A 104 0.33 1.88 13.22
CA SER A 104 0.63 3.32 13.31
C SER A 104 0.89 3.97 11.95
N LEU A 105 1.62 3.29 11.05
CA LEU A 105 1.83 3.78 9.68
C LEU A 105 0.51 3.93 8.91
N CYS A 106 -0.35 2.91 9.02
CA CYS A 106 -1.64 2.90 8.37
C CYS A 106 -2.59 3.95 8.97
N GLU A 107 -2.65 4.08 10.30
CA GLU A 107 -3.48 5.08 10.99
C GLU A 107 -3.07 6.50 10.61
N ALA A 108 -1.79 6.82 10.68
CA ALA A 108 -1.28 8.15 10.33
C ALA A 108 -1.63 8.53 8.88
N ARG A 109 -1.48 7.58 7.93
CA ARG A 109 -1.86 7.81 6.53
C ARG A 109 -3.37 7.93 6.36
N GLY A 110 -4.15 7.12 7.06
CA GLY A 110 -5.61 7.16 7.06
C GLY A 110 -6.15 8.51 7.53
N ILE A 111 -5.61 9.06 8.62
CA ILE A 111 -6.00 10.38 9.16
C ILE A 111 -5.74 11.50 8.13
N VAL A 112 -4.54 11.52 7.55
CA VAL A 112 -4.20 12.52 6.51
C VAL A 112 -5.15 12.42 5.31
N LEU A 113 -5.55 11.21 4.92
CA LEU A 113 -6.48 11.01 3.82
C LEU A 113 -7.90 11.45 4.16
N LEU A 114 -8.36 11.24 5.40
CA LEU A 114 -9.64 11.77 5.89
C LEU A 114 -9.67 13.30 5.79
N GLU A 115 -8.61 13.97 6.25
CA GLU A 115 -8.48 15.43 6.17
C GLU A 115 -8.48 15.95 4.72
N SER A 116 -7.90 15.18 3.79
CA SER A 116 -7.93 15.52 2.36
C SER A 116 -9.23 15.17 1.63
N GLY A 117 -10.17 14.48 2.29
CA GLY A 117 -11.45 14.05 1.73
C GLY A 117 -11.42 12.79 0.87
N ASP A 118 -10.31 12.03 0.84
CA ASP A 118 -10.23 10.73 0.17
C ASP A 118 -10.73 9.63 1.11
N PHE A 119 -12.03 9.64 1.40
CA PHE A 119 -12.65 8.77 2.39
C PHE A 119 -12.53 7.28 2.04
N GLN A 120 -12.50 6.94 0.75
CA GLN A 120 -12.38 5.56 0.31
C GLN A 120 -10.98 5.00 0.62
N LEU A 121 -9.93 5.73 0.27
CA LEU A 121 -8.58 5.29 0.56
C LEU A 121 -8.29 5.38 2.06
N ALA A 122 -8.75 6.44 2.74
CA ALA A 122 -8.64 6.59 4.18
C ALA A 122 -9.22 5.38 4.92
N ARG A 123 -10.43 4.95 4.53
CA ARG A 123 -11.09 3.79 5.13
C ARG A 123 -10.26 2.51 5.01
N ARG A 124 -9.66 2.24 3.84
CA ARG A 124 -8.79 1.06 3.65
C ARG A 124 -7.59 1.08 4.59
N TYR A 125 -6.94 2.24 4.72
CA TYR A 125 -5.83 2.42 5.63
C TYR A 125 -6.25 2.23 7.09
N LEU A 126 -7.38 2.80 7.51
CA LEU A 126 -7.87 2.68 8.89
C LEU A 126 -8.34 1.25 9.20
N GLU A 127 -9.00 0.55 8.27
CA GLU A 127 -9.35 -0.86 8.44
C GLU A 127 -8.09 -1.72 8.64
N ALA A 128 -7.06 -1.52 7.81
CA ALA A 128 -5.78 -2.21 7.99
C ALA A 128 -5.10 -1.85 9.33
N ALA A 129 -5.15 -0.59 9.75
CA ALA A 129 -4.58 -0.15 11.02
C ALA A 129 -5.25 -0.85 12.21
N ARG A 130 -6.59 -0.91 12.21
CA ARG A 130 -7.37 -1.60 13.25
C ARG A 130 -6.99 -3.08 13.31
N ASP A 131 -6.91 -3.74 12.16
CA ASP A 131 -6.61 -5.17 12.11
C ASP A 131 -5.19 -5.47 12.64
N TYR A 132 -4.23 -4.59 12.37
CA TYR A 132 -2.90 -4.66 12.98
C TYR A 132 -2.91 -4.45 14.50
N TYR A 133 -3.68 -3.49 15.01
CA TYR A 133 -3.81 -3.27 16.45
C TYR A 133 -4.50 -4.45 17.16
N LEU A 134 -5.46 -5.10 16.50
CA LEU A 134 -6.05 -6.34 17.02
C LEU A 134 -5.02 -7.50 17.04
N GLU A 135 -4.17 -7.61 16.02
CA GLU A 135 -3.06 -8.59 15.98
C GLU A 135 -2.03 -8.33 17.10
N ALA A 136 -1.77 -7.07 17.43
CA ALA A 136 -0.95 -6.62 18.55
C ALA A 136 -1.57 -6.86 19.94
N GLY A 137 -2.90 -7.01 20.02
CA GLY A 137 -3.63 -6.98 21.29
C GLY A 137 -3.82 -5.57 21.87
N ASP A 138 -3.55 -4.51 21.09
CA ASP A 138 -3.77 -3.12 21.46
C ASP A 138 -5.24 -2.72 21.21
N SER A 139 -6.08 -3.04 22.18
CA SER A 139 -7.53 -2.77 22.09
C SER A 139 -7.85 -1.27 22.10
N GLU A 140 -7.06 -0.46 22.80
CA GLU A 140 -7.26 0.99 22.88
C GLU A 140 -7.07 1.64 21.49
N SER A 141 -5.99 1.27 20.79
CA SER A 141 -5.76 1.75 19.42
C SER A 141 -6.79 1.22 18.43
N ALA A 142 -7.19 -0.04 18.55
CA ALA A 142 -8.24 -0.60 17.70
C ALA A 142 -9.60 0.12 17.87
N GLU A 143 -9.98 0.48 19.10
CA GLU A 143 -11.21 1.23 19.41
C GLU A 143 -11.13 2.67 18.89
N ARG A 144 -9.98 3.33 19.03
CA ARG A 144 -9.74 4.67 18.50
C ARG A 144 -9.92 4.70 16.99
N VAL A 145 -9.28 3.79 16.28
CA VAL A 145 -9.40 3.68 14.82
C VAL A 145 -10.83 3.32 14.40
N SER A 146 -11.52 2.48 15.17
CA SER A 146 -12.94 2.16 14.93
C SER A 146 -13.85 3.38 15.06
N SER A 147 -13.54 4.29 15.99
CA SER A 147 -14.26 5.56 16.13
C SER A 147 -14.05 6.46 14.91
N LEU A 148 -12.81 6.60 14.43
CA LEU A 148 -12.49 7.35 13.20
C LEU A 148 -13.22 6.79 11.97
N LEU A 149 -13.33 5.46 11.86
CA LEU A 149 -14.09 4.81 10.80
C LEU A 149 -15.59 5.12 10.85
N GLY A 150 -16.15 5.33 12.05
CA GLY A 150 -17.55 5.70 12.25
C GLY A 150 -17.87 7.17 11.93
N GLU A 151 -16.87 8.06 12.04
CA GLU A 151 -16.99 9.48 11.71
C GLU A 151 -16.85 9.76 10.21
N ALA A 152 -16.20 8.85 9.45
CA ALA A 152 -16.07 8.98 8.01
C ALA A 152 -17.46 8.86 7.33
N PRO A 153 -17.83 9.79 6.43
CA PRO A 153 -19.12 9.74 5.75
C PRO A 153 -19.27 8.41 4.99
N GLY A 154 -20.40 7.73 5.21
CA GLY A 154 -20.80 6.55 4.45
C GLY A 154 -20.97 6.93 2.99
N GLY A 155 -20.24 6.26 2.10
CA GLY A 155 -20.28 6.47 0.65
C GLY A 155 -21.64 6.18 0.02
#